data_AF-T1CCG0-F1
#
_entry.id   AF-T1CCG0-F1
#
_cell.length_a   1.000
_cell.length_b   1.000
_cell.length_c   1.000
_cell.angle_alpha   90.00
_cell.angle_beta   90.00
_cell.angle_gamma   90.00
#
_symmetry.space_group_name_H-M   'P 1'
#
loop_
_entity.id
_entity.type
_entity.pdbx_description
1 polymer ?
#
loop_
_entity_poly.entity_id
_entity_poly.type
_entity_poly.pdbx_seq_one_letter_code
_entity_poly.pdbx_strand_id
1 'polypeptide(L)'
;TLAAARAGKRLLLANKESLVMSGPLLMEAVRTGGSVLLPIDSEHNAIFQCLPHGTRAGEAPSGVRRLLLTCSGGPFRDSSAEAIAAATPEAAVAHPNWVMGRKISVDSATLMNKGLELIEACFLFGLAPERVDIVIHPQSIIHSLVEYVDGSL
;
A
#
# COMPACT_ATOMS: atom_id res chain seq x y z
N THR A 1 -11.66 -12.95 4.77
CA THR A 1 -10.31 -12.63 5.28
C THR A 1 -10.07 -13.14 6.69
N LEU A 2 -10.79 -12.64 7.72
CA LEU A 2 -10.57 -13.05 9.13
C LEU A 2 -10.70 -14.56 9.40
N ALA A 3 -11.67 -15.25 8.80
CA ALA A 3 -11.83 -16.70 8.97
C ALA A 3 -10.60 -17.48 8.51
N ALA A 4 -10.01 -17.09 7.37
CA ALA A 4 -8.79 -17.70 6.84
C ALA A 4 -7.57 -17.38 7.72
N ALA A 5 -7.48 -16.15 8.25
CA ALA A 5 -6.44 -15.76 9.22
C ALA A 5 -6.50 -16.58 10.51
N ARG A 6 -7.70 -16.81 11.06
CA ARG A 6 -7.88 -17.65 12.25
C ARG A 6 -7.59 -19.13 12.00
N ALA A 7 -7.77 -19.59 10.76
CA ALA A 7 -7.55 -20.98 10.38
C ALA A 7 -6.09 -21.29 9.94
N GLY A 8 -5.14 -20.39 10.19
CA GLY A 8 -3.72 -20.61 9.90
C GLY A 8 -3.38 -20.70 8.42
N LYS A 9 -4.17 -20.07 7.54
CA LYS A 9 -3.97 -20.14 6.09
C LYS A 9 -2.92 -19.15 5.61
N ARG A 10 -2.39 -19.41 4.41
CA ARG A 10 -1.66 -18.39 3.63
C ARG A 10 -2.69 -17.44 3.03
N LEU A 11 -2.67 -16.20 3.46
CA LEU A 11 -3.63 -15.18 3.09
C LEU A 11 -2.99 -14.22 2.07
N LEU A 12 -3.42 -14.34 0.81
CA LEU A 12 -3.00 -13.45 -0.27
C LEU A 12 -3.91 -12.22 -0.24
N LEU A 13 -3.45 -11.14 0.38
CA LEU A 13 -4.26 -9.96 0.61
C LEU A 13 -4.07 -8.96 -0.53
N ALA A 14 -5.09 -8.88 -1.41
CA ALA A 14 -5.22 -7.83 -2.43
C ALA A 14 -6.21 -6.73 -2.02
N ASN A 15 -7.01 -6.96 -0.98
CA ASN A 15 -8.02 -6.01 -0.52
C ASN A 15 -7.47 -5.18 0.65
N LYS A 16 -6.96 -3.99 0.34
CA LYS A 16 -6.41 -3.05 1.32
C LYS A 16 -7.44 -2.59 2.35
N GLU A 17 -8.70 -2.41 1.94
CA GLU A 17 -9.77 -1.91 2.81
C GLU A 17 -10.01 -2.81 4.02
N SER A 18 -9.89 -4.13 3.85
CA SER A 18 -10.00 -5.08 4.97
C SER A 18 -8.95 -4.79 6.04
N LEU A 19 -7.70 -4.51 5.65
CA LEU A 19 -6.64 -4.22 6.62
C LEU A 19 -6.78 -2.82 7.19
N VAL A 20 -7.10 -1.81 6.38
CA VAL A 20 -7.31 -0.45 6.87
C VAL A 20 -8.43 -0.38 7.91
N MET A 21 -9.57 -1.04 7.64
CA MET A 21 -10.74 -0.98 8.51
C MET A 21 -10.63 -1.87 9.75
N SER A 22 -9.84 -2.95 9.69
CA SER A 22 -9.78 -3.95 10.77
C SER A 22 -8.36 -4.26 11.25
N GLY A 23 -7.40 -3.38 10.99
CA GLY A 23 -5.95 -3.60 11.19
C GLY A 23 -5.61 -4.37 12.47
N PRO A 24 -5.89 -3.83 13.67
CA PRO A 24 -5.58 -4.54 14.92
C PRO A 24 -6.23 -5.92 15.02
N LEU A 25 -7.49 -6.06 14.58
CA LEU A 25 -8.22 -7.33 14.64
C LEU A 25 -7.68 -8.37 13.65
N LEU A 26 -7.32 -7.94 12.43
CA LEU A 26 -6.78 -8.81 11.41
C LEU A 26 -5.35 -9.24 11.76
N MET A 27 -4.51 -8.32 12.22
CA MET A 27 -3.15 -8.63 12.65
C MET A 27 -3.14 -9.57 13.85
N GLU A 28 -4.04 -9.36 14.82
CA GLU A 28 -4.22 -10.28 15.94
C GLU A 28 -4.70 -11.67 15.49
N ALA A 29 -5.64 -11.73 14.54
CA ALA A 29 -6.11 -13.00 13.98
C ALA A 29 -5.00 -13.75 13.22
N VAL A 30 -4.15 -13.03 12.48
CA VAL A 30 -2.98 -13.60 11.79
C VAL A 30 -1.99 -14.18 12.81
N ARG A 31 -1.68 -13.42 13.86
CA ARG A 31 -0.76 -13.83 14.93
C ARG A 31 -1.28 -15.04 15.70
N THR A 32 -2.53 -15.01 16.16
CA THR A 32 -3.15 -16.08 16.95
C THR A 32 -3.41 -17.34 16.14
N GLY A 33 -3.83 -17.20 14.89
CA GLY A 33 -4.06 -18.34 14.00
C GLY A 33 -2.80 -18.94 13.40
N GLY A 34 -1.63 -18.28 13.52
CA GLY A 34 -0.38 -18.72 12.89
C GLY A 34 -0.41 -18.60 11.36
N SER A 35 -1.21 -17.67 10.82
CA SER A 35 -1.34 -17.46 9.39
C SER A 35 -0.15 -16.73 8.80
N VAL A 36 0.05 -16.88 7.49
CA VAL A 36 1.04 -16.11 6.73
C VAL A 36 0.28 -15.08 5.89
N LEU A 37 0.48 -13.80 6.16
CA LEU A 37 -0.11 -12.71 5.40
C LEU A 37 0.88 -12.24 4.32
N LEU A 38 0.47 -12.30 3.05
CA LEU A 38 1.28 -11.86 1.91
C LEU A 38 0.55 -10.72 1.17
N PRO A 39 1.19 -9.55 1.01
CA PRO A 39 0.61 -8.46 0.24
C PRO A 39 0.64 -8.76 -1.26
N ILE A 40 -0.49 -8.49 -1.92
CA ILE A 40 -0.64 -8.60 -3.38
C ILE A 40 -0.75 -7.22 -4.03
N ASP A 41 -1.08 -6.18 -3.26
CA ASP A 41 -1.03 -4.81 -3.76
C ASP A 41 0.40 -4.44 -4.20
N SER A 42 0.53 -3.73 -5.32
CA SER A 42 1.79 -3.66 -6.09
C SER A 42 2.93 -3.07 -5.28
N GLU A 43 2.66 -1.99 -4.58
CA GLU A 43 3.61 -1.22 -3.79
C GLU A 43 4.11 -2.05 -2.60
N HIS A 44 3.19 -2.66 -1.84
CA HIS A 44 3.54 -3.48 -0.68
C HIS A 44 4.19 -4.79 -1.09
N ASN A 45 3.80 -5.35 -2.24
CA ASN A 45 4.48 -6.51 -2.80
C ASN A 45 5.92 -6.17 -3.20
N ALA A 46 6.15 -5.02 -3.82
CA ALA A 46 7.50 -4.54 -4.13
C ALA A 46 8.33 -4.33 -2.86
N ILE A 47 7.77 -3.69 -1.82
CA ILE A 47 8.42 -3.58 -0.51
C ILE A 47 8.77 -4.97 0.01
N PHE A 48 7.80 -5.89 0.07
CA PHE A 48 8.01 -7.23 0.61
C PHE A 48 9.14 -8.00 -0.10
N GLN A 49 9.27 -7.86 -1.41
CA GLN A 49 10.37 -8.47 -2.19
C GLN A 49 11.75 -7.91 -1.82
N CYS A 50 11.82 -6.67 -1.35
CA CYS A 50 13.05 -6.00 -0.95
C CYS A 50 13.42 -6.20 0.53
N LEU A 51 12.57 -6.86 1.32
CA LEU A 51 12.79 -7.04 2.77
C LEU A 51 13.68 -8.26 3.09
N PRO A 52 14.34 -8.27 4.27
CA PRO A 52 15.14 -9.41 4.70
C PRO A 52 14.32 -10.70 4.80
N HIS A 53 14.97 -11.84 4.60
CA HIS A 53 14.33 -13.13 4.77
C HIS A 53 13.83 -13.31 6.21
N GLY A 54 12.68 -13.97 6.36
CA GLY A 54 12.05 -14.19 7.66
C GLY A 54 11.22 -13.01 8.18
N THR A 55 11.11 -11.92 7.42
CA THR A 55 10.18 -10.82 7.72
C THR A 55 8.75 -11.34 7.90
N ARG A 56 8.09 -10.88 8.97
CA ARG A 56 6.70 -11.23 9.30
C ARG A 56 5.83 -9.98 9.24
N ALA A 57 4.59 -10.17 8.81
CA ALA A 57 3.63 -9.08 8.78
C ALA A 57 3.38 -8.56 10.21
N GLY A 58 3.39 -7.23 10.38
CA GLY A 58 3.18 -6.56 11.67
C GLY A 58 4.43 -6.38 12.50
N GLU A 59 5.58 -6.87 12.05
CA GLU A 59 6.86 -6.72 12.73
C GLU A 59 7.78 -5.83 11.89
N ALA A 60 8.37 -4.81 12.52
CA ALA A 60 9.35 -3.94 11.89
C ALA A 60 10.55 -4.76 11.39
N PRO A 61 10.85 -4.77 10.08
CA PRO A 61 11.97 -5.55 9.57
C PRO A 61 13.31 -4.96 10.04
N SER A 62 14.26 -5.84 10.40
CA SER A 62 15.58 -5.43 10.89
C SER A 62 16.35 -4.64 9.82
N GLY A 63 17.01 -3.57 10.25
CA GLY A 63 17.86 -2.76 9.38
C GLY A 63 17.12 -1.83 8.41
N VAL A 64 15.79 -1.89 8.32
CA VAL A 64 15.02 -0.92 7.54
C VAL A 64 15.01 0.42 8.27
N ARG A 65 15.32 1.51 7.56
CA ARG A 65 15.21 2.91 8.01
C ARG A 65 13.85 3.49 7.67
N ARG A 66 13.41 3.41 6.42
CA ARG A 66 12.07 3.87 5.98
C ARG A 66 11.64 3.18 4.69
N LEU A 67 10.36 3.29 4.36
CA LEU A 67 9.77 2.83 3.11
C LEU A 67 9.51 4.01 2.19
N LEU A 68 9.68 3.83 0.89
CA LEU A 68 9.30 4.80 -0.13
C LEU A 68 8.14 4.21 -0.93
N LEU A 69 6.94 4.67 -0.64
CA LEU A 69 5.69 4.22 -1.24
C LEU A 69 5.38 5.08 -2.47
N THR A 70 5.68 4.55 -3.66
CA THR A 70 5.55 5.33 -4.90
C THR A 70 4.10 5.45 -5.36
N CYS A 71 3.70 6.55 -5.99
CA CYS A 71 2.37 6.71 -6.59
C CYS A 71 2.43 7.36 -7.99
N SER A 72 1.45 7.09 -8.86
CA SER A 72 1.40 7.70 -10.21
C SER A 72 1.12 9.21 -10.19
N GLY A 73 0.46 9.70 -9.13
CA GLY A 73 -0.14 11.02 -9.04
C GLY A 73 -1.58 11.11 -9.57
N GLY A 74 -2.08 10.04 -10.21
CA GLY A 74 -3.43 10.00 -10.78
C GLY A 74 -3.62 10.93 -12.00
N PRO A 75 -4.83 10.95 -12.60
CA PRO A 75 -5.16 11.79 -13.76
C PRO A 75 -5.05 13.30 -13.51
N PHE A 76 -5.15 13.74 -12.25
CA PHE A 76 -5.19 15.16 -11.90
C PHE A 76 -3.85 15.73 -11.42
N ARG A 77 -2.75 14.96 -11.51
CA ARG A 77 -1.43 15.38 -11.03
C ARG A 77 -1.02 16.78 -11.47
N ASP A 78 -1.22 17.09 -12.75
CA ASP A 78 -0.80 18.36 -13.36
C ASP A 78 -1.99 19.33 -13.56
N SER A 79 -3.16 19.04 -12.96
CA SER A 79 -4.36 19.87 -13.06
C SER A 79 -4.35 21.04 -12.08
N SER A 80 -4.99 22.15 -12.44
CA SER A 80 -5.20 23.26 -11.50
C SER A 80 -6.25 22.91 -10.44
N ALA A 81 -6.28 23.66 -9.34
CA ALA A 81 -7.28 23.48 -8.29
C ALA A 81 -8.72 23.69 -8.81
N GLU A 82 -8.92 24.65 -9.71
CA GLU A 82 -10.21 24.93 -10.35
C GLU A 82 -10.63 23.76 -11.26
N ALA A 83 -9.69 23.20 -12.02
CA ALA A 83 -9.95 22.04 -12.87
C ALA A 83 -10.33 20.80 -12.05
N ILE A 84 -9.66 20.58 -10.90
CA ILE A 84 -9.99 19.50 -9.97
C ILE A 84 -11.39 19.71 -9.38
N ALA A 85 -11.73 20.94 -8.98
CA ALA A 85 -13.04 21.26 -8.41
C ALA A 85 -14.20 21.04 -9.40
N ALA A 86 -13.94 21.17 -10.70
CA ALA A 86 -14.92 20.94 -11.77
C ALA A 86 -14.89 19.52 -12.35
N ALA A 87 -14.05 18.62 -11.83
CA ALA A 87 -13.84 17.29 -12.40
C ALA A 87 -15.09 16.40 -12.32
N THR A 88 -15.32 15.62 -13.39
CA THR A 88 -16.42 14.65 -13.44
C THR A 88 -15.94 13.24 -13.08
N PRO A 89 -16.87 12.30 -12.75
CA PRO A 89 -16.51 10.89 -12.56
C PRO A 89 -15.78 10.28 -13.76
N GLU A 90 -16.16 10.65 -14.99
CA GLU A 90 -15.51 10.17 -16.22
C GLU A 90 -14.05 10.62 -16.31
N ALA A 91 -13.76 11.87 -15.93
CA ALA A 91 -12.40 12.38 -15.86
C ALA A 91 -11.59 11.67 -14.75
N ALA A 92 -12.21 11.41 -13.59
CA ALA A 92 -11.54 10.75 -12.47
C ALA A 92 -11.19 9.29 -12.75
N VAL A 93 -11.97 8.57 -13.56
CA VAL A 93 -11.68 7.16 -13.88
C VAL A 93 -10.69 6.96 -15.03
N ALA A 94 -10.34 8.03 -15.74
CA ALA A 94 -9.41 8.00 -16.89
C ALA A 94 -7.94 7.98 -16.45
N HIS A 95 -7.51 6.91 -15.75
CA HIS A 95 -6.17 6.81 -15.19
C HIS A 95 -5.08 6.69 -16.29
N PRO A 96 -3.95 7.42 -16.20
CA PRO A 96 -2.95 7.50 -17.28
C PRO A 96 -2.22 6.19 -17.59
N ASN A 97 -2.03 5.33 -16.57
CA ASN A 97 -1.18 4.13 -16.70
C ASN A 97 -1.94 2.80 -16.62
N TRP A 98 -3.18 2.79 -16.14
CA TRP A 98 -3.83 1.55 -15.68
C TRP A 98 -5.31 1.52 -16.07
N VAL A 99 -5.78 0.34 -16.47
CA VAL A 99 -7.22 0.05 -16.61
C VAL A 99 -7.67 -0.68 -15.36
N MET A 100 -8.44 0.01 -14.52
CA MET A 100 -8.85 -0.49 -13.19
C MET A 100 -10.35 -0.28 -12.95
N GLY A 101 -10.87 -0.84 -11.86
CA GLY A 101 -12.26 -0.63 -11.44
C GLY A 101 -12.52 0.81 -11.02
N ARG A 102 -13.77 1.29 -11.18
CA ARG A 102 -14.14 2.69 -10.92
C ARG A 102 -13.76 3.21 -9.54
N LYS A 103 -13.93 2.41 -8.48
CA LYS A 103 -13.62 2.79 -7.10
C LYS A 103 -12.14 3.15 -6.94
N ILE A 104 -11.25 2.22 -7.32
CA ILE A 104 -9.80 2.43 -7.20
C ILE A 104 -9.30 3.54 -8.15
N SER A 105 -9.92 3.72 -9.33
CA SER A 105 -9.55 4.82 -10.21
C SER A 105 -9.87 6.19 -9.60
N VAL A 106 -11.04 6.37 -8.98
CA VAL A 106 -11.40 7.61 -8.27
C VAL A 106 -10.49 7.82 -7.04
N ASP A 107 -10.20 6.77 -6.29
CA ASP A 107 -9.28 6.85 -5.16
C ASP A 107 -7.86 7.26 -5.60
N SER A 108 -7.42 6.80 -6.78
CA SER A 108 -6.14 7.21 -7.37
C SER A 108 -6.15 8.69 -7.78
N ALA A 109 -7.24 9.15 -8.40
CA ALA A 109 -7.41 10.55 -8.81
C ALA A 109 -7.41 11.54 -7.63
N THR A 110 -7.87 11.10 -6.46
CA THR A 110 -7.89 11.91 -5.23
C THR A 110 -6.68 11.68 -4.33
N LEU A 111 -5.76 10.78 -4.72
CA LEU A 111 -4.69 10.24 -3.88
C LEU A 111 -5.15 9.54 -2.59
N MET A 112 -6.47 9.37 -2.38
CA MET A 112 -7.00 8.58 -1.27
C MET A 112 -6.49 7.14 -1.31
N ASN A 113 -6.31 6.58 -2.51
CA ASN A 113 -5.71 5.26 -2.68
C ASN A 113 -4.36 5.18 -1.96
N LYS A 114 -3.50 6.20 -2.12
CA LYS A 114 -2.20 6.24 -1.48
C LYS A 114 -2.28 6.45 0.04
N GLY A 115 -3.30 7.17 0.51
CA GLY A 115 -3.61 7.28 1.94
C GLY A 115 -4.01 5.94 2.57
N LEU A 116 -4.82 5.13 1.87
CA LEU A 116 -5.18 3.78 2.31
C LEU A 116 -3.96 2.86 2.33
N GLU A 117 -3.12 2.93 1.29
CA GLU A 117 -1.91 2.11 1.19
C GLU A 117 -0.84 2.50 2.21
N LEU A 118 -0.76 3.77 2.63
CA LEU A 118 0.08 4.20 3.75
C LEU A 118 -0.32 3.47 5.04
N ILE A 119 -1.61 3.48 5.37
CA ILE A 119 -2.13 2.78 6.55
C ILE A 119 -1.85 1.28 6.44
N GLU A 120 -2.08 0.71 5.26
CA GLU A 120 -1.79 -0.70 4.98
C GLU A 120 -0.31 -1.03 5.18
N ALA A 121 0.62 -0.20 4.70
CA ALA A 121 2.06 -0.39 4.88
C ALA A 121 2.46 -0.35 6.36
N CYS A 122 1.89 0.58 7.14
CA CYS A 122 2.11 0.64 8.58
C CYS A 122 1.73 -0.66 9.29
N PHE A 123 0.56 -1.23 8.97
CA PHE A 123 0.12 -2.51 9.53
C PHE A 123 0.94 -3.70 9.03
N LEU A 124 1.20 -3.77 7.72
CA LEU A 124 1.94 -4.89 7.12
C LEU A 124 3.38 -4.96 7.60
N PHE A 125 4.05 -3.83 7.76
CA PHE A 125 5.48 -3.80 8.05
C PHE A 125 5.80 -3.32 9.46
N GLY A 126 4.80 -3.16 10.33
CA GLY A 126 5.00 -2.77 11.74
C GLY A 126 5.73 -1.42 11.88
N LEU A 127 5.51 -0.50 10.94
CA LEU A 127 6.18 0.81 10.91
C LEU A 127 5.23 1.94 11.28
N ALA A 128 5.76 2.94 11.99
CA ALA A 128 5.05 4.18 12.22
C ALA A 128 4.93 5.00 10.92
N PRO A 129 3.86 5.82 10.75
CA PRO A 129 3.64 6.59 9.52
C PRO A 129 4.81 7.49 9.12
N GLU A 130 5.56 8.01 10.09
CA GLU A 130 6.73 8.89 9.86
C GLU A 130 7.91 8.15 9.21
N ARG A 131 7.83 6.82 9.10
CA ARG A 131 8.81 5.97 8.43
C ARG A 131 8.33 5.49 7.05
N VAL A 132 7.26 6.07 6.52
CA VAL A 132 6.73 5.75 5.19
C VAL A 132 6.54 7.03 4.39
N ASP A 133 7.45 7.25 3.44
CA ASP A 133 7.41 8.43 2.57
C ASP A 133 6.58 8.14 1.32
N ILE A 134 5.72 9.09 0.94
CA ILE A 134 4.98 9.04 -0.32
C ILE A 134 5.79 9.75 -1.41
N VAL A 135 6.05 9.07 -2.53
CA VAL A 135 6.84 9.61 -3.64
C VAL A 135 6.05 9.54 -4.93
N ILE A 136 5.91 10.66 -5.65
CA ILE A 136 5.28 10.65 -6.98
C ILE A 136 6.27 10.09 -8.00
N HIS A 137 5.94 8.95 -8.60
CA HIS A 137 6.64 8.30 -9.71
C HIS A 137 5.67 8.08 -10.89
N PRO A 138 5.55 9.08 -11.79
CA PRO A 138 4.60 9.09 -12.90
C PRO A 138 4.62 7.86 -13.80
N GLN A 139 5.80 7.29 -14.01
CA GLN A 139 5.99 6.18 -14.94
C GLN A 139 5.51 4.85 -14.34
N SER A 140 5.37 4.78 -13.00
CA SER A 140 4.92 3.58 -12.29
C SER A 140 5.74 2.31 -12.63
N ILE A 141 7.04 2.48 -12.89
CA ILE A 141 7.96 1.38 -13.20
C ILE A 141 8.59 0.85 -11.91
N ILE A 142 9.07 1.75 -11.05
CA ILE A 142 9.51 1.40 -9.70
C ILE A 142 8.25 1.41 -8.82
N HIS A 143 7.89 0.23 -8.29
CA HIS A 143 6.65 0.06 -7.55
C HIS A 143 6.73 0.45 -6.08
N SER A 144 7.91 0.42 -5.46
CA SER A 144 8.25 1.02 -4.15
C SER A 144 9.72 0.72 -3.84
N LEU A 145 10.29 1.34 -2.82
CA LEU A 145 11.66 1.09 -2.36
C LEU A 145 11.74 0.91 -0.85
N VAL A 146 12.83 0.30 -0.38
CA VAL A 146 13.15 0.10 1.03
C VAL A 146 14.51 0.73 1.32
N GLU A 147 14.53 1.75 2.17
CA GLU A 147 15.78 2.37 2.60
C GLU A 147 16.30 1.67 3.86
N TYR A 148 17.56 1.23 3.84
CA TYR A 148 18.24 0.57 4.95
C TYR A 148 19.10 1.55 5.77
N VAL A 149 19.37 1.18 7.03
CA VAL A 149 20.14 2.00 8.00
C VAL A 149 21.59 2.25 7.61
N ASP A 150 22.13 1.51 6.64
CA ASP A 150 23.45 1.73 6.05
C ASP A 150 23.44 2.70 4.85
N GLY A 151 22.26 3.11 4.36
CA GLY A 151 22.10 3.98 3.20
C GLY A 151 21.71 3.26 1.90
N SER A 152 21.61 1.93 1.89
CA SER A 152 21.15 1.17 0.71
C SER A 152 19.67 1.42 0.42
N LEU A 153 19.29 1.35 -0.86
CA LEU A 153 17.92 1.49 -1.40
C LEU A 153 17.59 0.32 -2.32
#